data_AF-A0A103XI23-F1
#
_entry.id   AF-A0A103XI23-F1
#
_cell.length_a   1.000
_cell.length_b   1.000
_cell.length_c   1.000
_cell.angle_alpha   90.00
_cell.angle_beta   90.00
_cell.angle_gamma   90.00
#
_symmetry.space_group_name_H-M   'P 1'
#
loop_
_entity.id
_entity.type
_entity.pdbx_description
1 polymer ?
#
loop_
_entity_poly.entity_id
_entity_poly.type
_entity_poly.pdbx_seq_one_letter_code
_entity_poly.pdbx_strand_id
1 'polypeptide(L)'
;MDSFEWQSGYDSRFGMIYVDYANNLQRYPKNSAIWFKKFLFETKVGVSKRTLMDGEEEDEVNNMVFEAEKATEVIPKLKKVKA
;
A
#
# COMPACT_ATOMS: atom_id res chain seq x y z
N MET A 1 9.15 1.27 10.71
CA MET A 1 9.62 -0.04 10.21
C MET A 1 10.12 -0.83 11.40
N ASP A 2 10.07 -2.16 11.38
CA ASP A 2 10.61 -2.98 12.47
C ASP A 2 12.11 -2.73 12.65
N SER A 3 12.51 -2.52 13.90
CA SER A 3 13.86 -2.11 14.32
C SER A 3 14.35 -2.96 15.49
N PHE A 4 15.59 -2.71 15.93
CA PHE A 4 16.14 -3.29 17.14
C PHE A 4 15.57 -2.57 18.37
N GLU A 5 14.91 -3.31 19.25
CA GLU A 5 14.21 -2.80 20.43
C GLU A 5 14.94 -3.17 21.73
N TRP A 6 16.15 -2.63 21.91
CA TRP A 6 16.93 -2.69 23.14
C TRP A 6 16.99 -4.09 23.77
N GLN A 7 16.44 -4.26 24.97
CA GLN A 7 16.43 -5.53 25.71
C GLN A 7 15.66 -6.64 25.01
N SER A 8 14.70 -6.28 24.15
CA SER A 8 13.86 -7.22 23.40
C SER A 8 14.45 -7.61 22.04
N GLY A 9 15.60 -7.04 21.66
CA GLY A 9 16.23 -7.34 20.38
C GLY A 9 15.28 -7.12 19.19
N TYR A 10 15.19 -8.11 18.30
CA TYR A 10 14.32 -8.07 17.12
C TYR A 10 12.98 -8.83 17.30
N ASP A 11 12.71 -9.33 18.51
CA ASP A 11 11.49 -10.11 18.78
C ASP A 11 10.27 -9.20 18.90
N SER A 12 10.45 -8.01 19.47
CA SER A 12 9.41 -6.98 19.55
C SER A 12 9.36 -6.15 18.26
N ARG A 13 8.15 -6.03 17.68
CA ARG A 13 7.95 -5.46 16.33
C ARG A 13 6.90 -4.34 16.32
N PHE A 14 7.34 -3.11 16.55
CA PHE A 14 6.44 -1.93 16.63
C PHE A 14 6.26 -1.19 15.30
N GLY A 15 7.07 -1.51 14.27
CA GLY A 15 7.03 -0.81 13.01
C GLY A 15 5.81 -1.15 12.17
N MET A 16 5.31 -0.17 11.41
CA MET A 16 4.26 -0.40 10.40
C MET A 16 4.74 -1.20 9.17
N ILE A 17 6.06 -1.38 9.02
CA ILE A 17 6.67 -2.14 7.91
C ILE A 17 7.43 -3.30 8.53
N TYR A 18 7.07 -4.53 8.15
CA TYR A 18 7.75 -5.75 8.55
C TYR A 18 9.09 -5.85 7.84
N VAL A 19 10.13 -6.26 8.57
CA VAL A 19 11.46 -6.56 8.02
C VAL A 19 11.73 -8.04 8.18
N ASP A 20 12.08 -8.69 7.07
CA ASP A 20 12.57 -10.06 7.06
C ASP A 20 14.09 -10.09 7.24
N TYR A 21 14.53 -10.30 8.48
CA TYR A 21 15.95 -10.36 8.82
C TYR A 21 16.67 -11.58 8.21
N ALA A 22 15.94 -12.64 7.85
CA ALA A 22 16.52 -13.84 7.26
C ALA A 22 16.63 -13.73 5.73
N ASN A 23 15.72 -12.99 5.10
CA ASN A 23 15.65 -12.84 3.65
C ASN A 23 16.15 -11.46 3.19
N ASN A 24 17.45 -11.18 3.37
CA ASN A 24 18.12 -9.96 2.89
C ASN A 24 17.43 -8.64 3.31
N LEU A 25 16.85 -8.57 4.51
CA LEU A 25 16.20 -7.37 5.03
C LEU A 25 15.04 -6.88 4.14
N GLN A 26 14.34 -7.79 3.46
CA GLN A 26 13.18 -7.45 2.65
C GLN A 26 12.07 -6.81 3.51
N ARG A 27 11.34 -5.86 2.90
CA ARG A 27 10.44 -4.94 3.60
C ARG A 27 9.03 -5.11 3.07
N TYR A 28 8.08 -5.36 3.97
CA TYR A 28 6.68 -5.61 3.61
C TYR A 28 5.76 -4.70 4.42
N PRO A 29 4.87 -3.92 3.78
CA PRO A 29 3.92 -3.08 4.50
C PRO A 29 2.92 -3.96 5.27
N LYS A 30 2.76 -3.69 6.57
CA LYS A 30 1.73 -4.35 7.39
C LYS A 30 0.36 -3.70 7.16
N ASN A 31 -0.69 -4.34 7.64
CA ASN A 31 -2.05 -3.78 7.61
C ASN A 31 -2.13 -2.40 8.28
N SER A 32 -1.33 -2.15 9.33
CA SER A 32 -1.23 -0.84 9.98
C SER A 32 -0.68 0.24 9.04
N ALA A 33 0.31 -0.07 8.19
CA ALA A 33 0.79 0.87 7.16
C ALA A 33 -0.29 1.18 6.11
N ILE A 34 -1.01 0.14 5.66
CA ILE A 34 -2.08 0.30 4.66
C ILE A 34 -3.22 1.14 5.23
N TRP A 35 -3.65 0.84 6.46
CA TRP A 35 -4.66 1.60 7.17
C TRP A 35 -4.21 3.05 7.39
N PHE A 36 -2.97 3.28 7.83
CA PHE A 36 -2.46 4.62 8.08
C PHE A 36 -2.35 5.44 6.79
N LYS A 37 -1.97 4.80 5.67
CA LYS A 37 -2.03 5.41 4.34
C LYS A 37 -3.45 5.88 4.03
N LYS A 38 -4.44 4.99 4.17
CA LYS A 38 -5.85 5.35 3.95
C LYS A 38 -6.27 6.49 4.87
N PHE A 39 -6.01 6.41 6.17
CA PHE A 39 -6.31 7.46 7.12
C PHE A 39 -5.79 8.85 6.70
N LEU A 40 -4.53 8.92 6.22
CA LEU A 40 -3.92 10.18 5.79
C LEU A 40 -4.45 10.71 4.45
N PHE A 41 -4.86 9.84 3.52
CA PHE A 41 -5.29 10.25 2.18
C PHE A 41 -6.81 10.29 2.01
N GLU A 42 -7.56 9.60 2.87
CA GLU A 42 -9.01 9.52 2.89
C GLU A 42 -9.60 10.61 3.81
N THR A 43 -8.76 11.30 4.57
CA THR A 43 -9.03 12.65 5.08
C THR A 43 -8.94 13.68 3.95
N LYS A 44 -9.79 13.51 2.92
CA LYS A 44 -10.49 14.69 2.39
C LYS A 44 -11.44 15.15 3.50
N VAL A 45 -10.86 15.72 4.57
CA VAL A 45 -11.58 16.73 5.36
C VAL A 45 -12.15 17.62 4.28
N GLY A 46 -13.48 17.68 4.20
CA GLY A 46 -14.13 18.70 3.42
C GLY A 46 -13.52 20.00 3.92
N VAL A 47 -12.54 20.52 3.17
CA VAL A 47 -12.28 21.94 3.11
C VAL A 47 -13.66 22.44 2.78
N SER A 48 -14.37 22.93 3.80
CA SER A 48 -15.69 23.50 3.67
C SER A 48 -15.55 24.40 2.47
N LYS A 49 -16.19 24.03 1.34
CA LYS A 49 -16.24 24.84 0.14
C LYS A 49 -16.88 26.13 0.62
N ARG A 50 -16.06 27.10 1.03
CA ARG A 50 -16.49 28.48 1.18
C ARG A 50 -16.71 28.87 -0.27
N THR A 51 -17.98 28.78 -0.65
CA THR A 51 -18.52 29.06 -1.95
C THR A 51 -17.81 30.27 -2.54
N LEU A 52 -16.95 30.05 -3.51
CA LEU A 52 -16.70 31.01 -4.56
C LEU A 52 -17.14 30.29 -5.82
N MET A 53 -18.17 30.89 -6.41
CA MET A 53 -18.81 30.48 -7.63
C MET A 53 -17.77 30.37 -8.76
N ASP A 54 -18.11 29.50 -9.71
CA ASP A 54 -17.64 29.42 -11.08
C ASP A 54 -16.33 28.64 -11.34
N GLY A 55 -16.48 27.52 -12.05
CA GLY A 55 -15.40 26.84 -12.77
C GLY A 55 -15.45 25.32 -12.64
N GLU A 56 -15.95 24.66 -13.68
CA GLU A 56 -15.85 23.21 -13.89
C GLU A 56 -14.37 22.81 -14.02
N GLU A 57 -13.94 21.81 -13.25
CA GLU A 57 -12.85 20.91 -13.67
C GLU A 57 -13.08 19.56 -12.97
N GLU A 58 -13.52 18.57 -13.76
CA GLU A 58 -13.57 17.18 -13.33
C GLU A 58 -12.12 16.66 -13.27
N ASP A 59 -11.64 16.36 -12.06
CA ASP A 59 -10.32 15.77 -11.85
C ASP A 59 -10.21 14.37 -12.50
N GLU A 60 -9.75 14.32 -13.76
CA GLU A 60 -9.48 13.09 -14.54
C GLU A 60 -8.46 12.13 -13.89
N VAL A 61 -7.76 12.57 -12.84
CA VAL A 61 -6.62 11.85 -12.25
C VAL A 61 -7.03 10.56 -11.51
N ASN A 62 -8.29 10.42 -11.09
CA ASN A 62 -8.73 9.22 -10.36
C ASN A 62 -8.93 7.98 -11.24
N ASN A 63 -9.05 8.13 -12.57
CA ASN A 63 -9.33 6.99 -13.44
C ASN A 63 -8.08 6.19 -13.84
N MET A 64 -6.87 6.74 -13.64
CA MET A 64 -5.62 6.07 -14.03
C MET A 64 -5.20 4.96 -13.05
N VAL A 65 -5.70 4.99 -11.81
CA VAL A 65 -5.32 4.04 -10.76
C VAL A 65 -6.15 2.75 -10.83
N PHE A 66 -7.35 2.78 -11.41
CA PHE A 66 -8.24 1.61 -11.49
C PHE A 66 -7.98 0.69 -12.68
N GLU A 67 -7.46 1.18 -13.81
CA GLU A 67 -7.18 0.31 -14.97
C GLU A 67 -5.94 -0.57 -14.80
N ALA A 68 -4.96 -0.14 -14.01
CA ALA A 68 -3.70 -0.87 -13.84
C ALA A 68 -3.86 -2.22 -13.11
N GLU A 69 -4.93 -2.41 -12.34
CA GLU A 69 -5.13 -3.65 -11.58
C GLU A 69 -5.76 -4.78 -12.40
N LYS A 70 -6.26 -4.53 -13.62
CA LYS A 70 -6.98 -5.55 -14.41
C LYS A 70 -6.14 -6.24 -15.49
N ALA A 71 -4.93 -5.76 -15.76
CA ALA A 71 -4.11 -6.26 -16.87
C ALA A 71 -2.81 -6.87 -16.37
N THR A 72 -2.85 -8.08 -15.79
CA THR A 72 -1.77 -9.08 -15.90
C THR A 72 -2.21 -10.45 -15.37
N GLU A 73 -3.25 -11.01 -15.96
CA GLU A 73 -3.43 -12.47 -15.97
C GLU A 73 -2.75 -13.00 -17.24
N VAL A 74 -1.43 -13.25 -17.17
CA VAL A 74 -0.69 -13.99 -18.20
C VAL A 74 0.14 -15.06 -17.51
N ILE A 75 -0.45 -16.25 -17.44
CA ILE A 75 0.19 -17.52 -17.06
C ILE A 75 1.37 -17.76 -18.01
N PRO A 76 2.51 -18.27 -17.52
CA PRO A 76 2.97 -19.47 -18.23
C PRO A 76 3.58 -20.54 -17.30
N LYS A 77 3.50 -21.79 -17.79
CA LYS A 77 4.35 -22.97 -17.51
C LYS A 77 3.77 -23.97 -16.50
N LEU A 78 3.83 -25.29 -16.69
CA LEU A 78 4.56 -26.16 -17.62
C LEU A 78 3.86 -27.54 -17.59
N LYS A 79 3.87 -28.26 -18.72
CA LYS A 79 3.41 -29.65 -18.84
C LYS A 79 4.05 -30.54 -17.77
N LYS A 80 3.27 -31.36 -17.06
CA LYS A 80 3.76 -32.57 -16.40
C LYS A 80 3.34 -33.79 -17.23
N VAL A 81 4.35 -34.50 -17.72
CA VAL A 81 4.29 -35.82 -18.34
C VAL A 81 4.61 -36.86 -17.26
N LYS A 82 4.01 -38.06 -17.39
CA LYS A 82 4.24 -39.36 -16.70
C LYS A 82 3.31 -39.71 -15.53
N ALA A 83 2.48 -40.74 -15.76
CA ALA A 83 2.65 -42.06 -15.16
C ALA A 83 2.56 -43.09 -16.30
#